data_AF-A0A1I7XAK9-F1
#
_entry.id   AF-A0A1I7XAK9-F1
#
_cell.length_a   1.000
_cell.length_b   1.000
_cell.length_c   1.000
_cell.angle_alpha   90.00
_cell.angle_beta   90.00
_cell.angle_gamma   90.00
#
_symmetry.space_group_name_H-M   'P 1'
#
loop_
_entity.id
_entity.type
_entity.pdbx_description
1 polymer ?
#
loop_
_entity_poly.entity_id
_entity_poly.type
_entity_poly.pdbx_seq_one_letter_code
_entity_poly.pdbx_strand_id
1 'polypeptide(L)'
;MLFRTMDGTCNNLEQPLRGAAYRPYTRLLPTVYDNELSEPVGMFPLNRSTTFELKPKLCTLIFINRSYYNYNNFYLFHRILT
;
A
#
# COMPACT_ATOMS: atom_id res chain seq x y z
N MET A 1 -27.72 25.66 0.30
CA MET A 1 -27.73 24.19 0.46
C MET A 1 -27.63 23.90 1.96
N LEU A 2 -28.63 23.26 2.57
CA LEU A 2 -28.69 23.07 4.03
C LEU A 2 -28.11 21.73 4.54
N PHE A 3 -27.76 20.80 3.65
CA PHE A 3 -27.22 19.49 4.01
C PHE A 3 -26.14 19.01 3.03
N ARG A 4 -25.31 18.08 3.47
CA ARG A 4 -24.33 17.40 2.62
C ARG A 4 -25.05 16.43 1.67
N THR A 5 -24.52 16.30 0.47
CA THR A 5 -24.93 15.26 -0.47
C THR A 5 -24.44 13.89 -0.01
N MET A 6 -25.15 12.83 -0.38
CA MET A 6 -24.83 11.45 0.03
C MET A 6 -23.51 10.96 -0.57
N ASP A 7 -23.17 11.44 -1.77
CA ASP A 7 -21.97 11.08 -2.51
C ASP A 7 -20.81 12.06 -2.27
N GLY A 8 -20.99 13.09 -1.45
CA GLY A 8 -19.96 14.09 -1.14
C GLY A 8 -19.74 15.14 -2.22
N THR A 9 -20.57 15.18 -3.27
CA THR A 9 -20.55 16.24 -4.29
C THR A 9 -20.80 17.63 -3.69
N CYS A 10 -20.21 18.65 -4.30
CA CYS A 10 -20.34 20.05 -3.88
C CYS A 10 -19.77 20.39 -2.48
N ASN A 11 -18.97 19.50 -1.88
CA ASN A 11 -18.23 19.84 -0.66
C ASN A 11 -17.12 20.88 -0.94
N ASN A 12 -16.53 20.83 -2.13
CA ASN A 12 -15.67 21.89 -2.64
C ASN A 12 -16.45 22.71 -3.68
N LEU A 13 -16.64 24.02 -3.44
CA LEU A 13 -17.50 24.88 -4.26
C LEU A 13 -16.92 25.16 -5.65
N GLU A 14 -15.60 25.28 -5.74
CA GLU A 14 -14.90 25.53 -7.02
C GLU A 14 -14.81 24.25 -7.85
N GLN A 15 -14.64 23.10 -7.18
CA GLN A 15 -14.46 21.80 -7.80
C GLN A 15 -15.35 20.75 -7.13
N PRO A 16 -16.65 20.71 -7.47
CA PRO A 16 -17.67 19.89 -6.80
C PRO A 16 -17.38 18.39 -6.72
N LEU A 17 -16.52 17.86 -7.60
CA LEU A 17 -16.20 16.43 -7.66
C LEU A 17 -15.02 16.02 -6.77
N ARG A 18 -14.30 16.97 -6.16
CA ARG A 18 -13.16 16.65 -5.27
C ARG A 18 -13.66 16.01 -3.98
N GLY A 19 -13.25 14.76 -3.77
CA GLY A 19 -13.67 13.96 -2.61
C GLY A 19 -15.06 13.35 -2.74
N ALA A 20 -15.70 13.45 -3.91
CA ALA A 20 -16.93 12.73 -4.18
C ALA A 20 -16.66 11.21 -4.32
N ALA A 21 -17.64 10.40 -3.94
CA ALA A 21 -17.61 8.95 -4.09
C ALA A 21 -17.54 8.51 -5.58
N TYR A 22 -17.14 7.26 -5.81
CA TYR A 22 -17.00 6.66 -7.15
C TYR A 22 -16.03 7.40 -8.08
N ARG A 23 -15.01 8.04 -7.50
CA ARG A 23 -13.91 8.69 -8.22
C ARG A 23 -12.59 7.94 -7.98
N PRO A 24 -11.65 7.97 -8.93
CA PRO A 24 -10.34 7.39 -8.71
C PRO A 24 -9.59 8.12 -7.59
N TYR A 25 -8.74 7.39 -6.88
CA TYR A 25 -7.83 7.99 -5.92
C TYR A 25 -6.82 8.91 -6.63
N THR A 26 -6.54 10.07 -6.02
CA THR A 26 -5.46 10.95 -6.49
C THR A 26 -4.12 10.30 -6.18
N ARG A 27 -3.23 10.23 -7.18
CA ARG A 27 -1.88 9.69 -7.04
C ARG A 27 -0.91 10.82 -6.66
N LEU A 28 -0.20 10.67 -5.55
CA LEU A 28 0.88 11.59 -5.14
C LEU A 28 2.21 11.23 -5.82
N LEU A 29 2.38 9.96 -6.19
CA LEU A 29 3.56 9.42 -6.87
C LEU A 29 3.12 8.67 -8.14
N PRO A 30 4.01 8.51 -9.14
CA PRO A 30 3.74 7.68 -10.30
C PRO A 30 3.37 6.25 -9.91
N THR A 31 2.56 5.60 -10.75
CA THR A 31 2.19 4.20 -10.58
C THR A 31 3.34 3.27 -10.92
N VAL A 32 3.46 2.16 -10.18
CA VAL A 32 4.43 1.09 -10.47
C VAL A 32 3.64 -0.20 -10.72
N TYR A 33 3.63 -0.64 -11.98
CA TYR A 33 2.98 -1.87 -12.44
C TYR A 33 4.02 -2.71 -13.18
N ASP A 34 3.81 -4.01 -13.23
CA ASP A 34 4.77 -4.96 -13.82
C ASP A 34 4.85 -4.82 -15.35
N ASN A 35 3.75 -4.38 -15.97
CA ASN A 35 3.66 -4.02 -17.39
C ASN A 35 3.47 -2.50 -17.62
N GLU A 36 3.74 -1.68 -16.61
CA GLU A 36 3.55 -0.22 -16.63
C GLU A 36 2.11 0.26 -16.87
N LEU A 37 1.12 -0.64 -16.91
CA LEU A 37 -0.28 -0.32 -17.23
C LEU A 37 -1.23 -0.69 -16.09
N SER A 38 -1.34 -1.98 -15.76
CA SER A 38 -2.38 -2.48 -14.85
C SER A 38 -1.96 -3.72 -14.07
N GLU A 39 -1.00 -4.48 -14.57
CA GLU A 39 -0.64 -5.76 -13.97
C GLU A 39 0.10 -5.53 -12.66
N PRO A 40 -0.36 -6.14 -11.56
CA PRO A 40 0.27 -5.96 -10.27
C PRO A 40 1.69 -6.54 -10.29
N VAL A 41 2.56 -5.90 -9.52
CA VAL A 41 3.95 -6.31 -9.39
C VAL A 41 4.04 -7.78 -8.93
N GLY A 42 4.84 -8.57 -9.65
CA GLY A 42 5.03 -10.00 -9.38
C GLY A 42 4.14 -10.93 -10.22
N MET A 43 3.43 -10.42 -11.22
CA MET A 43 2.64 -11.21 -12.17
C MET A 43 3.53 -11.86 -13.25
N PHE A 44 4.59 -11.18 -13.71
CA PHE A 44 5.53 -11.61 -14.74
C PHE A 44 6.93 -11.83 -14.17
N PRO A 45 7.26 -13.04 -13.69
CA PRO A 45 8.53 -13.33 -13.03
C PRO A 45 9.75 -13.25 -13.97
N LEU A 46 9.54 -13.17 -15.28
CA LEU A 46 10.61 -13.14 -16.29
C LEU A 46 11.20 -11.74 -16.51
N ASN A 47 10.45 -10.68 -16.16
CA ASN A 47 10.86 -9.30 -16.43
C ASN A 47 11.72 -8.69 -15.32
N ARG A 48 11.88 -9.38 -14.18
CA ARG A 48 12.58 -8.84 -13.02
C ARG A 48 13.81 -9.66 -12.68
N SER A 49 14.98 -9.15 -13.07
CA SER A 49 16.29 -9.71 -12.75
C SER A 49 16.77 -9.41 -11.31
N THR A 50 15.99 -8.70 -10.51
CA THR A 50 16.32 -8.40 -9.10
C THR A 50 15.67 -9.42 -8.15
N THR A 51 16.41 -10.50 -7.87
CA THR A 51 16.69 -11.02 -6.51
C THR A 51 15.61 -10.88 -5.43
N PHE A 52 15.07 -12.03 -4.98
CA PHE A 52 14.46 -12.24 -3.65
C PHE A 52 13.22 -11.41 -3.26
N GLU A 53 12.21 -11.32 -4.13
CA GLU A 53 10.89 -10.93 -3.63
C GLU A 53 10.24 -12.09 -2.87
N LEU A 54 10.21 -11.96 -1.54
CA LEU A 54 9.45 -12.86 -0.67
C LEU A 54 7.97 -12.71 -1.03
N LYS A 55 7.31 -13.83 -1.36
CA LYS A 55 5.86 -13.86 -1.57
C LYS A 55 5.16 -13.25 -0.36
N PRO A 56 4.04 -12.51 -0.51
CA PRO A 56 3.35 -11.86 0.60
C PRO A 56 3.06 -12.79 1.78
N LYS A 57 2.64 -14.04 1.50
CA LYS A 57 2.43 -15.08 2.52
C LYS A 57 3.69 -15.40 3.34
N LEU A 58 4.85 -15.46 2.67
CA LEU A 58 6.13 -15.73 3.31
C LEU A 58 6.62 -14.53 4.13
N CYS A 59 6.45 -13.30 3.63
CA CYS A 59 6.68 -12.08 4.41
C CYS A 59 5.86 -12.07 5.70
N THR A 60 4.56 -12.37 5.63
CA THR A 60 3.71 -12.45 6.83
C THR A 60 4.20 -13.52 7.80
N LEU A 61 4.55 -14.71 7.30
CA LEU A 61 5.06 -15.78 8.15
C LEU A 61 6.36 -15.38 8.87
N ILE A 62 7.31 -14.78 8.15
CA ILE A 62 8.64 -14.44 8.67
C ILE A 62 8.62 -13.20 9.56
N PHE A 63 7.92 -12.13 9.19
CA PHE A 63 8.05 -10.83 9.87
C PHE A 63 6.87 -10.48 10.77
N ILE A 64 5.68 -11.04 10.52
CA ILE A 64 4.51 -10.77 11.34
C ILE A 64 4.34 -11.92 12.34
N ASN A 65 4.13 -13.15 11.84
CA ASN A 65 3.83 -14.30 12.69
C ASN A 65 5.05 -14.78 13.49
N ARG A 66 6.26 -14.82 12.90
CA ARG A 66 7.48 -15.20 13.65
C ARG A 66 7.85 -14.17 14.72
N SER A 67 7.53 -12.90 14.49
CA SER A 67 7.75 -11.81 15.45
C SER A 67 6.75 -11.89 16.61
N TYR A 68 5.50 -12.33 16.37
CA TYR A 68 4.52 -12.61 17.43
C TYR A 68 5.02 -13.62 18.47
N TYR A 69 5.77 -14.66 18.07
CA TYR A 69 6.40 -15.60 19.00
C TYR A 69 7.75 -15.14 19.56
N ASN A 70 8.32 -14.03 19.08
CA ASN A 70 9.62 -13.49 19.48
C ASN A 70 9.57 -12.07 20.07
N TYR A 71 8.41 -11.53 20.43
CA TYR A 71 8.31 -10.22 21.12
C TYR A 71 9.03 -10.17 22.47
N ASN A 72 9.41 -11.32 23.04
CA ASN A 72 10.28 -11.36 24.23
C ASN A 72 11.78 -11.15 23.92
N ASN A 73 12.21 -11.12 22.66
CA ASN A 73 13.61 -10.90 22.26
C ASN A 73 13.84 -9.62 21.43
N PHE A 74 12.80 -8.86 21.09
CA PHE A 74 12.97 -7.65 20.25
C PHE A 74 13.79 -6.54 20.95
N TYR A 75 13.86 -6.54 22.28
CA TYR A 75 14.72 -5.64 23.06
C TYR A 75 16.22 -5.94 22.96
N LEU A 76 16.62 -7.14 22.51
CA LEU A 76 18.03 -7.52 22.36
C LEU A 76 18.64 -7.03 21.04
N PHE A 77 17.85 -6.88 19.98
CA PHE A 77 18.37 -6.51 18.66
C PHE A 77 18.69 -5.01 18.52
N HIS A 78 18.02 -4.15 19.29
CA HIS A 78 18.30 -2.71 19.26
C HIS A 78 19.59 -2.31 19.98
N ARG A 79 20.26 -3.23 20.70
CA ARG A 79 21.48 -2.96 21.47
C ARG A 79 22.79 -3.37 20.77
N ILE A 80 22.70 -3.94 19.57
CA ILE A 80 23.87 -4.42 18.81
C ILE A 80 24.26 -3.43 17.69
N LEU A 81 23.44 -2.41 17.43
CA LEU A 81 23.66 -1.40 16.37
C LEU A 81 23.78 0.04 16.89
N THR A 82 24.25 0.21 18.14
CA THR A 82 24.72 1.49 18.69
C THR A 82 26.05 1.30 19.37
#